data_AF-A0A940VFL5-F1
#
_entry.id   AF-A0A940VFL5-F1
#
_cell.length_a   1.000
_cell.length_b   1.000
_cell.length_c   1.000
_cell.angle_alpha   90.00
_cell.angle_beta   90.00
_cell.angle_gamma   90.00
#
_symmetry.space_group_name_H-M   'P 1'
#
loop_
_entity.id
_entity.type
_entity.pdbx_description
1 polymer ?
#
loop_
_entity_poly.entity_id
_entity_poly.type
_entity_poly.pdbx_seq_one_letter_code
_entity_poly.pdbx_strand_id
1 'polypeptide(L)' 'MADDSPVVKVAVVQAAPVLFDREATVEKTRLLTAEAASRGARLIVFPEAFIPAYPRGLSFGTVV' A
#
# COMPACT_ATOMS: atom_id res chain seq x y z
N MET A 1 -7.55 -34.04 -0.55
CA MET A 1 -6.14 -33.74 -0.87
C MET A 1 -5.76 -32.57 0.02
N ALA A 2 -4.72 -32.71 0.85
CA ALA A 2 -4.24 -31.59 1.64
C ALA A 2 -3.60 -30.56 0.69
N ASP A 3 -3.79 -29.27 0.97
CA ASP A 3 -3.15 -28.18 0.24
C ASP A 3 -1.65 -28.16 0.59
N ASP A 4 -0.80 -28.43 -0.41
CA ASP A 4 0.67 -28.48 -0.30
C ASP A 4 1.30 -27.13 -0.74
N SER A 5 0.50 -26.07 -0.84
CA SER A 5 1.00 -24.75 -1.21
C SER A 5 1.91 -24.18 -0.10
N PRO A 6 3.03 -23.53 -0.45
CA PRO A 6 3.93 -22.96 0.54
C PRO A 6 3.24 -21.82 1.33
N VAL A 7 3.40 -21.83 2.65
CA VAL A 7 2.90 -20.74 3.51
C VAL A 7 3.73 -19.47 3.27
N VAL A 8 3.08 -18.41 2.81
CA VAL A 8 3.70 -17.11 2.56
C VAL A 8 3.22 -16.09 3.58
N LYS A 9 4.14 -15.45 4.30
CA LYS A 9 3.81 -14.33 5.18
C LYS A 9 3.61 -13.06 4.36
N VAL A 10 2.46 -12.42 4.52
CA VAL A 10 2.08 -11.19 3.79
C VAL A 10 1.76 -10.06 4.76
N ALA A 11 1.86 -8.81 4.30
CA ALA A 11 1.55 -7.62 5.07
C ALA A 11 0.52 -6.75 4.34
N VAL A 12 -0.48 -6.26 5.09
CA VAL A 12 -1.46 -5.28 4.61
C VAL A 12 -1.21 -3.98 5.36
N VAL A 13 -0.89 -2.92 4.64
CA VAL A 13 -0.61 -1.62 5.23
C VAL A 13 -1.88 -0.79 5.32
N GLN A 14 -2.24 -0.39 6.53
CA GLN A 14 -3.28 0.61 6.77
C GLN A 14 -2.63 1.91 7.23
N ALA A 15 -2.35 2.80 6.28
CA ALA A 15 -1.77 4.12 6.54
C ALA A 15 -2.40 5.16 5.63
N ALA A 16 -2.34 6.44 6.04
CA ALA A 16 -2.57 7.57 5.15
C ALA A 16 -1.26 7.95 4.44
N PRO A 17 -1.30 8.46 3.20
CA PRO A 17 -0.12 9.00 2.55
C PRO A 17 0.21 10.41 3.05
N VAL A 18 1.27 11.02 2.53
CA VAL A 18 1.53 12.45 2.74
C VAL A 18 0.78 13.21 1.66
N LEU A 19 -0.33 13.84 2.06
CA LEU A 19 -1.28 14.43 1.13
C LEU A 19 -0.59 15.41 0.17
N PHE A 20 -0.75 15.16 -1.13
CA PHE A 20 -0.22 15.97 -2.22
C PHE A 20 1.31 16.11 -2.25
N ASP A 21 2.05 15.27 -1.51
CA ASP A 21 3.50 15.18 -1.57
C ASP A 21 3.93 13.77 -2.02
N ARG A 22 4.35 13.69 -3.28
CA ARG A 22 4.79 12.43 -3.89
C ARG A 22 6.05 11.90 -3.23
N GLU A 23 7.07 12.74 -3.05
CA GLU A 23 8.38 12.30 -2.58
C GLU A 23 8.29 11.85 -1.12
N ALA A 24 7.58 12.61 -0.27
CA ALA A 24 7.36 12.22 1.11
C ALA A 24 6.52 10.93 1.24
N THR A 25 5.55 10.71 0.35
CA THR A 25 4.77 9.46 0.33
C THR A 25 5.59 8.27 -0.16
N VAL A 26 6.48 8.46 -1.14
CA VAL A 26 7.42 7.43 -1.59
C VAL A 26 8.35 7.04 -0.45
N GLU A 27 8.90 8.01 0.28
CA GLU A 27 9.76 7.72 1.43
C GLU A 27 9.00 6.99 2.55
N LYS A 28 7.77 7.39 2.84
CA LYS A 28 6.89 6.66 3.77
C LYS A 28 6.64 5.22 3.33
N THR A 29 6.37 5.00 2.04
CA THR A 29 6.19 3.67 1.43
C THR A 29 7.44 2.81 1.62
N ARG A 30 8.63 3.40 1.40
CA ARG A 30 9.92 2.73 1.61
C ARG A 30 10.12 2.27 3.05
N LEU A 31 9.84 3.15 4.02
CA LEU A 31 9.97 2.84 5.45
C LEU A 31 9.01 1.72 5.90
N LEU A 32 7.74 1.79 5.49
CA LEU A 32 6.73 0.77 5.81
C LEU A 32 7.06 -0.58 5.15
N THR A 33 7.62 -0.56 3.95
CA THR A 33 8.12 -1.76 3.27
C THR A 33 9.28 -2.40 4.03
N ALA A 34 10.24 -1.60 4.47
CA ALA A 34 11.37 -2.08 5.27
C ALA A 34 10.91 -2.68 6.61
N GLU A 35 9.92 -2.05 7.27
CA GLU A 35 9.31 -2.59 8.49
C GLU A 35 8.64 -3.96 8.23
N ALA A 36 7.81 -4.09 7.20
CA ALA A 36 7.17 -5.36 6.87
C ALA A 36 8.19 -6.46 6.52
N ALA A 37 9.24 -6.11 5.76
CA ALA A 37 10.33 -7.01 5.43
C ALA A 37 11.08 -7.47 6.70
N SER A 38 11.34 -6.57 7.66
CA SER A 38 11.96 -6.93 8.95
C SER A 38 11.12 -7.92 9.77
N ARG A 39 9.80 -7.93 9.56
CA ARG A 39 8.86 -8.87 10.16
C ARG A 39 8.69 -10.17 9.33
N GLY A 40 9.44 -10.34 8.25
CA GLY A 40 9.44 -11.52 7.39
C GLY A 40 8.34 -11.57 6.34
N ALA A 41 7.66 -10.45 6.04
CA ALA A 41 6.69 -10.40 4.96
C ALA A 41 7.39 -10.55 3.59
N ARG A 42 6.79 -11.35 2.70
CA ARG A 42 7.25 -11.62 1.33
C ARG A 42 6.40 -10.93 0.26
N LEU A 43 5.22 -10.45 0.65
CA LEU A 43 4.34 -9.59 -0.13
C LEU A 43 3.80 -8.51 0.81
N ILE A 44 3.74 -7.28 0.31
CA ILE A 44 3.14 -6.15 1.00
C ILE A 44 2.17 -5.46 0.05
N VAL A 45 1.01 -5.06 0.56
CA VAL A 45 0.03 -4.28 -0.20
C VAL A 45 -0.30 -2.98 0.52
N PHE A 46 -0.56 -1.95 -0.27
CA PHE A 46 -0.92 -0.60 0.17
C PHE A 46 -2.35 -0.25 -0.31
N PRO A 47 -2.99 0.77 0.28
CA PRO A 47 -4.25 1.28 -0.23
C PRO A 47 -4.16 1.70 -1.71
N GLU A 48 -5.30 1.68 -2.40
CA GLU A 48 -5.40 2.17 -3.77
C GLU A 48 -4.97 3.64 -3.86
N ALA A 49 -4.22 3.98 -4.92
CA ALA A 49 -3.71 5.32 -5.19
C ALA A 49 -2.97 5.96 -3.98
N PHE A 50 -2.23 5.15 -3.22
CA PHE A 50 -1.51 5.63 -2.03
C PHE A 50 -0.54 6.77 -2.36
N ILE A 51 0.14 6.75 -3.50
CA ILE A 51 1.13 7.78 -3.86
C ILE A 51 0.51 8.85 -4.78
N PRO A 52 0.40 10.14 -4.36
CA PRO A 52 0.48 10.66 -3.00
C PRO A 52 -0.86 10.72 -2.26
N ALA A 53 -1.97 10.46 -2.94
CA ALA A 53 -3.30 10.42 -2.32
C ALA A 53 -4.33 9.88 -3.31
N TYR A 54 -5.34 9.19 -2.77
CA TYR A 54 -6.54 8.87 -3.52
C TYR A 54 -7.28 10.17 -3.88
N PRO A 55 -7.69 10.37 -5.14
CA PRO A 55 -8.31 11.60 -5.63
C PRO A 55 -9.79 11.70 -5.21
N ARG A 56 -10.05 11.63 -3.90
CA ARG A 56 -11.39 11.73 -3.35
C ARG A 56 -12.00 13.08 -3.74
N GLY A 57 -13.15 13.05 -4.41
CA GLY A 57 -13.86 14.23 -4.89
C GLY A 57 -13.59 14.60 -6.35
N LEU A 58 -12.66 13.92 -7.03
CA LEU A 58 -12.57 14.01 -8.49
C LEU A 58 -13.60 13.06 -9.11
N SER A 59 -14.52 13.60 -9.92
CA SER A 59 -15.48 12.79 -10.67
C SER A 59 -14.90 12.26 -11.99
N PHE A 60 -13.72 12.72 -12.41
CA PHE A 60 -13.14 12.36 -13.72
C PHE A 60 -14.11 12.54 -14.90
N GLY A 61 -14.98 13.55 -14.82
CA GLY A 61 -16.01 13.80 -15.84
C GLY A 61 -17.23 12.89 -15.76
N THR A 62 -17.34 12.04 -14.73
CA THR A 62 -18.60 11.37 -14.43
C THR A 62 -19.65 12.40 -13.98
N VAL A 63 -20.82 12.32 -14.60
CA VAL A 63 -22.02 13.06 -14.23
C VAL A 63 -22.98 12.07 -13.58
N VAL A 64 -23.56 12.45 -12.44
CA VAL A 64 -24.63 11.71 -11.76
C VAL A 64 -25.98 12.27 -12.15
#